data_AF-A0A7R9ZUW1-F1
#
_entry.id   AF-A0A7R9ZUW1-F1
#
_cell.length_a   1.000
_cell.length_b   1.000
_cell.length_c   1.000
_cell.angle_alpha   90.00
_cell.angle_beta   90.00
_cell.angle_gamma   90.00
#
_symmetry.space_group_name_H-M   'P 1'
#
loop_
_entity.id
_entity.type
_entity.pdbx_description
1 polymer ?
#
loop_
_entity_poly.entity_id
_entity_poly.type
_entity_poly.pdbx_seq_one_letter_code
_entity_poly.pdbx_strand_id
1 'polypeptide(L)'
;MDDLAADLIEQTPKQFDMDAFDERFPTKYEESRNTVVKQEAAKYNRLLAVLAVQLPLFRRAVKGFVVMTEDLENVGKGLFMNVVPDGWGAVGFLSLKPLTAWYKDLNDRVNFFHVWFQNGHPVSFWVSGLFFPQAFFTAVMQNYARAHKYAIDRIDFDVHVRDDCKLDGSDLVEAP
;
A
#
# COMPACT_ATOMS: atom_id res chain seq x y z
N MET A 1 14.83 -21.79 -6.41
CA MET A 1 14.27 -20.60 -7.09
C MET A 1 12.81 -20.81 -7.49
N ASP A 2 12.41 -21.96 -8.07
CA ASP A 2 10.99 -22.24 -8.34
C ASP A 2 10.16 -22.30 -7.05
N ASP A 3 10.67 -22.95 -6.00
CA ASP A 3 9.96 -23.08 -4.71
C ASP A 3 9.74 -21.72 -4.04
N LEU A 4 10.79 -20.89 -3.95
CA LEU A 4 10.67 -19.53 -3.42
C LEU A 4 9.64 -18.70 -4.20
N ALA A 5 9.63 -18.79 -5.53
CA ALA A 5 8.63 -18.10 -6.33
C ALA A 5 7.22 -18.66 -6.08
N ALA A 6 7.07 -19.96 -5.80
CA ALA A 6 5.80 -20.55 -5.41
C ALA A 6 5.32 -20.02 -4.05
N ASP A 7 6.20 -19.96 -3.06
CA ASP A 7 5.89 -19.44 -1.72
C ASP A 7 5.48 -17.97 -1.78
N LEU A 8 6.16 -17.15 -2.61
CA LEU A 8 5.79 -15.76 -2.80
C LEU A 8 4.42 -15.62 -3.46
N ILE A 9 4.07 -16.46 -4.44
CA ILE A 9 2.75 -16.46 -5.07
C ILE A 9 1.66 -16.76 -4.04
N GLU A 10 1.87 -17.75 -3.18
CA GLU A 10 0.91 -18.09 -2.12
C GLU A 10 0.73 -16.96 -1.11
N GLN A 11 1.83 -16.25 -0.80
CA GLN A 11 1.81 -15.09 0.08
C GLN A 11 1.27 -13.81 -0.58
N THR A 12 1.16 -13.74 -1.92
CA THR A 12 0.67 -12.53 -2.60
C THR A 12 -0.81 -12.32 -2.27
N PRO A 13 -1.20 -11.18 -1.69
CA PRO A 13 -2.60 -10.84 -1.49
C PRO A 13 -3.33 -10.68 -2.83
N LYS A 14 -4.64 -10.92 -2.83
CA LYS A 14 -5.47 -10.62 -3.99
C LYS A 14 -5.58 -9.10 -4.19
N GLN A 15 -5.74 -8.72 -5.45
CA GLN A 15 -6.06 -7.33 -5.80
C GLN A 15 -7.39 -6.90 -5.17
N PHE A 16 -7.48 -5.63 -4.83
CA PHE A 16 -8.71 -4.97 -4.40
C PHE A 16 -9.70 -4.88 -5.57
N ASP A 17 -10.98 -5.03 -5.27
CA ASP A 17 -12.05 -4.68 -6.19
C ASP A 17 -12.22 -3.15 -6.20
N MET A 18 -11.72 -2.52 -7.26
CA MET A 18 -11.73 -1.06 -7.36
C MET A 18 -13.14 -0.50 -7.51
N ASP A 19 -14.06 -1.24 -8.14
CA ASP A 19 -15.45 -0.82 -8.29
C ASP A 19 -16.13 -0.81 -6.91
N ALA A 20 -15.88 -1.82 -6.09
CA ALA A 20 -16.34 -1.85 -4.70
C ALA A 20 -15.73 -0.72 -3.86
N PHE A 21 -14.46 -0.34 -4.09
CA PHE A 21 -13.82 0.83 -3.45
C PHE A 21 -14.49 2.14 -3.87
N ASP A 22 -14.88 2.29 -5.13
CA ASP A 22 -15.59 3.46 -5.62
C ASP A 22 -17.00 3.58 -5.01
N GLU A 23 -17.71 2.46 -4.87
CA GLU A 23 -19.01 2.43 -4.19
C GLU A 23 -18.91 2.73 -2.69
N ARG A 24 -17.90 2.15 -2.01
CA ARG A 24 -17.69 2.31 -0.56
C ARG A 24 -17.19 3.70 -0.19
N PHE A 25 -16.29 4.26 -1.00
CA PHE A 25 -15.64 5.55 -0.78
C PHE A 25 -15.94 6.50 -1.96
N PRO A 26 -17.21 6.94 -2.10
CA PRO A 26 -17.60 7.84 -3.17
C PRO A 26 -16.85 9.17 -3.03
N THR A 27 -16.48 9.76 -4.17
CA THR A 27 -15.81 11.06 -4.22
C THR A 27 -16.81 12.12 -3.73
N LYS A 28 -16.62 12.60 -2.51
CA LYS A 28 -17.48 13.59 -1.86
C LYS A 28 -16.67 14.82 -1.51
N TYR A 29 -17.26 15.99 -1.67
CA TYR A 29 -16.62 17.25 -1.29
C TYR A 29 -16.40 17.32 0.22
N GLU A 30 -17.23 16.66 1.02
CA GLU A 30 -17.15 16.68 2.48
C GLU A 30 -16.11 15.70 3.02
N GLU A 31 -15.67 14.72 2.23
CA GLU A 31 -14.78 13.64 2.65
C GLU A 31 -13.68 13.42 1.58
N SER A 32 -12.59 14.17 1.72
CA SER A 32 -11.48 14.17 0.75
C SER A 32 -10.63 12.92 0.91
N ARG A 33 -10.62 12.32 2.11
CA ARG A 33 -9.87 11.09 2.41
C ARG A 33 -10.32 9.92 1.54
N ASN A 34 -11.59 9.89 1.12
CA ASN A 34 -12.11 8.90 0.17
C ASN A 34 -11.33 8.88 -1.15
N THR A 35 -10.94 10.04 -1.67
CA THR A 35 -10.16 10.12 -2.91
C THR A 35 -8.76 9.56 -2.70
N VAL A 36 -8.14 9.85 -1.56
CA VAL A 36 -6.79 9.39 -1.23
C VAL A 36 -6.75 7.88 -1.10
N VAL A 37 -7.65 7.28 -0.30
CA VAL A 37 -7.66 5.83 -0.09
C VAL A 37 -7.83 5.05 -1.41
N LYS A 38 -8.64 5.57 -2.34
CA LYS A 38 -8.82 4.96 -3.67
C LYS A 38 -7.56 5.04 -4.53
N GLN A 39 -6.91 6.20 -4.56
CA GLN A 39 -5.67 6.37 -5.31
C GLN A 39 -4.54 5.51 -4.74
N GLU A 40 -4.44 5.43 -3.42
CA GLU A 40 -3.48 4.57 -2.71
C GLU A 40 -3.75 3.08 -2.98
N ALA A 41 -5.00 2.62 -2.86
CA ALA A 41 -5.38 1.25 -3.19
C ALA A 41 -5.08 0.89 -4.66
N ALA A 42 -5.32 1.82 -5.59
CA ALA A 42 -4.98 1.62 -7.00
C ALA A 42 -3.47 1.43 -7.24
N LYS A 43 -2.61 2.10 -6.47
CA LYS A 43 -1.14 1.92 -6.54
C LYS A 43 -0.73 0.54 -6.09
N TYR A 44 -1.28 0.06 -4.96
CA TYR A 44 -1.05 -1.31 -4.51
C TYR A 44 -1.58 -2.34 -5.51
N ASN A 45 -2.76 -2.11 -6.10
CA ASN A 45 -3.29 -2.99 -7.15
C ASN A 45 -2.37 -3.11 -8.37
N ARG A 46 -1.78 -1.99 -8.81
CA ARG A 46 -0.79 -2.02 -9.90
C ARG A 46 0.41 -2.90 -9.55
N LEU A 47 0.94 -2.79 -8.34
CA LEU A 47 2.04 -3.62 -7.87
C LEU A 47 1.63 -5.10 -7.79
N LEU A 48 0.49 -5.40 -7.18
CA LEU A 48 -0.03 -6.77 -7.07
C LEU A 48 -0.28 -7.41 -8.45
N ALA A 49 -0.72 -6.62 -9.43
CA ALA A 49 -0.87 -7.08 -10.82
C ALA A 49 0.46 -7.48 -11.46
N VAL A 50 1.52 -6.71 -11.23
CA VAL A 50 2.86 -7.06 -11.72
C VAL A 50 3.34 -8.37 -11.09
N LEU A 51 3.19 -8.52 -9.77
CA LEU A 51 3.59 -9.74 -9.05
C LEU A 51 2.81 -10.97 -9.52
N ALA A 52 1.48 -10.83 -9.66
CA ALA A 52 0.59 -11.91 -10.10
C ALA A 52 0.89 -12.41 -11.52
N VAL A 53 1.48 -11.58 -12.38
CA VAL A 53 1.89 -11.96 -13.74
C VAL A 53 3.32 -12.47 -13.76
N GLN A 54 4.27 -11.74 -13.16
CA GLN A 54 5.69 -12.03 -13.29
C GLN A 54 6.12 -13.29 -12.52
N LEU A 55 5.58 -13.54 -11.32
CA LEU A 55 5.98 -14.71 -10.54
C LEU A 55 5.60 -16.04 -11.23
N PRO A 56 4.35 -16.26 -11.71
CA PRO A 56 4.03 -17.47 -12.46
C PRO A 56 4.78 -17.57 -13.79
N LEU A 57 5.01 -16.44 -14.47
CA LEU A 57 5.75 -16.41 -15.72
C LEU A 57 7.21 -16.81 -15.53
N PHE A 58 7.85 -16.32 -14.47
CA PHE A 58 9.21 -16.71 -14.07
C PHE A 58 9.31 -18.21 -13.80
N ARG A 59 8.36 -18.77 -13.04
CA ARG A 59 8.31 -20.22 -12.78
C ARG A 59 8.23 -21.04 -14.06
N ARG A 60 7.41 -20.60 -15.03
CA ARG A 60 7.32 -21.25 -16.34
C ARG A 60 8.61 -21.13 -17.15
N ALA A 61 9.28 -19.99 -17.09
CA ALA A 61 10.56 -19.77 -17.75
C ALA A 61 11.68 -20.65 -17.16
N VAL A 62 11.76 -20.77 -15.83
CA VAL A 62 12.71 -21.67 -15.14
C VAL A 62 12.53 -23.13 -15.56
N LYS A 63 11.29 -23.54 -15.86
CA LYS A 63 10.96 -24.91 -16.35
C LYS A 63 11.13 -25.07 -17.87
N GLY A 64 11.55 -24.03 -18.58
CA GLY A 64 11.75 -24.06 -20.03
C GLY A 64 10.46 -23.97 -20.87
N PHE A 65 9.31 -23.65 -20.25
CA PHE A 65 8.05 -23.49 -20.98
C PHE A 65 7.88 -22.11 -21.63
N VAL A 66 8.68 -21.14 -21.23
CA VAL A 66 8.65 -19.75 -21.72
C VAL A 66 10.10 -19.28 -21.89
N VAL A 67 10.34 -18.41 -22.88
CA VAL A 67 11.65 -17.79 -23.08
C VAL A 67 12.00 -16.89 -21.89
N MET A 68 13.21 -17.05 -21.37
CA MET A 68 13.75 -16.17 -20.34
C MET A 68 14.04 -14.80 -20.96
N THR A 69 13.26 -13.79 -20.59
CA THR A 69 13.49 -12.39 -20.99
C THR A 69 14.39 -11.69 -19.97
N GLU A 70 14.96 -10.54 -20.33
CA GLU A 70 15.77 -9.71 -19.42
C GLU A 70 15.02 -9.37 -18.12
N ASP A 71 13.73 -9.04 -18.21
CA ASP A 71 12.88 -8.79 -17.04
C ASP A 71 12.80 -10.01 -16.11
N LEU A 72 12.64 -11.21 -16.66
CA LEU A 72 12.57 -12.45 -15.88
C LEU A 72 13.93 -12.83 -15.30
N GLU A 73 15.03 -12.55 -15.99
CA GLU A 73 16.37 -12.69 -15.44
C GLU A 73 16.59 -11.75 -14.25
N ASN A 74 16.11 -10.50 -14.34
CA ASN A 74 16.20 -9.54 -13.25
C ASN A 74 15.38 -9.99 -12.03
N VAL A 75 14.18 -10.55 -12.25
CA VAL A 75 13.41 -11.20 -11.18
C VAL A 75 14.20 -12.35 -10.56
N GLY A 76 14.78 -13.23 -11.38
CA GLY A 76 15.60 -14.35 -10.89
C GLY A 76 16.81 -13.92 -10.07
N LYS A 77 17.53 -12.88 -10.53
CA LYS A 77 18.67 -12.29 -9.81
C LYS A 77 18.22 -11.70 -8.47
N GLY A 78 17.13 -10.95 -8.44
CA GLY A 78 16.57 -10.38 -7.21
C GLY A 78 16.18 -11.46 -6.19
N LEU A 79 15.47 -12.50 -6.65
CA LEU A 79 15.10 -13.65 -5.83
C LEU A 79 16.33 -14.36 -5.24
N PHE A 80 17.38 -14.56 -6.04
CA PHE A 80 18.62 -15.20 -5.60
C PHE A 80 19.40 -14.34 -4.60
N MET A 81 19.49 -13.03 -4.86
CA MET A 81 20.24 -12.08 -4.04
C MET A 81 19.46 -11.54 -2.83
N ASN A 82 18.19 -11.93 -2.66
CA ASN A 82 17.27 -11.40 -1.66
C ASN A 82 17.08 -9.87 -1.76
N VAL A 83 17.03 -9.36 -2.98
CA VAL A 83 16.82 -7.94 -3.32
C VAL A 83 15.53 -7.80 -4.12
N VAL A 84 14.79 -6.72 -3.88
CA VAL A 84 13.58 -6.42 -4.64
C VAL A 84 13.97 -6.14 -6.10
N PRO A 85 13.42 -6.86 -7.09
CA PRO A 85 13.66 -6.57 -8.50
C PRO A 85 13.27 -5.13 -8.87
N ASP A 86 14.08 -4.48 -9.71
CA ASP A 86 13.88 -3.07 -10.08
C ASP A 86 12.49 -2.80 -10.66
N GLY A 87 11.95 -3.74 -11.47
CA GLY A 87 10.61 -3.64 -12.03
C GLY A 87 9.50 -3.60 -10.97
N TRP A 88 9.69 -4.27 -9.82
CA TRP A 88 8.75 -4.22 -8.69
C TRP A 88 8.94 -2.94 -7.89
N GLY A 89 10.19 -2.54 -7.64
CA GLY A 89 10.53 -1.29 -6.96
C GLY A 89 10.02 -0.04 -7.69
N ALA A 90 10.03 -0.04 -9.03
CA ALA A 90 9.58 1.08 -9.85
C ALA A 90 8.07 1.36 -9.75
N VAL A 91 7.26 0.33 -9.46
CA VAL A 91 5.80 0.48 -9.29
C VAL A 91 5.35 0.38 -7.83
N GLY A 92 6.24 -0.09 -6.95
CA GLY A 92 6.00 -0.29 -5.54
C GLY A 92 6.38 0.90 -4.67
N PHE A 93 6.25 0.70 -3.36
CA PHE A 93 6.60 1.71 -2.37
C PHE A 93 8.11 1.78 -2.15
N LEU A 94 8.60 2.97 -1.79
CA LEU A 94 10.02 3.20 -1.51
C LEU A 94 10.46 2.38 -0.28
N SER A 95 11.47 1.55 -0.46
CA SER A 95 12.01 0.70 0.60
C SER A 95 13.42 0.24 0.29
N LEU A 96 14.23 0.09 1.34
CA LEU A 96 15.56 -0.51 1.30
C LEU A 96 15.58 -1.89 1.99
N LYS A 97 14.41 -2.46 2.27
CA LYS A 97 14.29 -3.78 2.92
C LYS A 97 14.75 -4.88 1.96
N PRO A 98 15.38 -5.95 2.47
CA PRO A 98 15.61 -7.15 1.66
C PRO A 98 14.27 -7.77 1.26
N LEU A 99 14.27 -8.57 0.19
CA LEU A 99 13.04 -9.07 -0.45
C LEU A 99 12.08 -9.74 0.54
N THR A 100 12.56 -10.64 1.41
CA THR A 100 11.71 -11.29 2.41
C THR A 100 10.99 -10.30 3.33
N ALA A 101 11.72 -9.29 3.84
CA ALA A 101 11.15 -8.28 4.73
C ALA A 101 10.27 -7.27 3.98
N TRP A 102 10.61 -6.97 2.72
CA TRP A 102 9.81 -6.15 1.83
C TRP A 102 8.46 -6.80 1.52
N TYR A 103 8.45 -8.11 1.29
CA TYR A 103 7.22 -8.85 0.98
C TYR A 103 6.27 -8.90 2.17
N LYS A 104 6.81 -9.11 3.38
CA LYS A 104 6.04 -8.98 4.61
C LYS A 104 5.45 -7.57 4.76
N ASP A 105 6.25 -6.53 4.51
CA ASP A 105 5.80 -5.13 4.57
C ASP A 105 4.69 -4.84 3.55
N LEU A 106 4.80 -5.39 2.34
CA LEU A 106 3.76 -5.31 1.31
C LEU A 106 2.45 -5.92 1.82
N ASN A 107 2.51 -7.11 2.43
CA ASN A 107 1.33 -7.80 2.94
C ASN A 107 0.68 -7.02 4.09
N ASP A 108 1.48 -6.51 5.02
CA ASP A 108 1.00 -5.69 6.13
C ASP A 108 0.33 -4.40 5.61
N ARG A 109 0.92 -3.75 4.59
CA ARG A 109 0.34 -2.56 3.93
C ARG A 109 -0.99 -2.87 3.25
N VAL A 110 -1.04 -3.94 2.45
CA VAL A 110 -2.28 -4.35 1.78
C VAL A 110 -3.37 -4.68 2.80
N ASN A 111 -3.01 -5.36 3.89
CA ASN A 111 -3.93 -5.65 4.97
C ASN A 111 -4.45 -4.38 5.66
N PHE A 112 -3.61 -3.36 5.87
CA PHE A 112 -4.05 -2.07 6.39
C PHE A 112 -5.15 -1.44 5.53
N PHE A 113 -5.02 -1.43 4.21
CA PHE A 113 -6.08 -0.94 3.30
C PHE A 113 -7.31 -1.85 3.27
N HIS A 114 -7.13 -3.16 3.44
CA HIS A 114 -8.25 -4.10 3.54
C HIS A 114 -9.11 -3.84 4.79
N VAL A 115 -8.45 -3.66 5.95
CA VAL A 115 -9.11 -3.31 7.21
C VAL A 115 -9.80 -1.95 7.10
N TRP A 116 -9.15 -0.96 6.48
CA TRP A 116 -9.77 0.35 6.22
C TRP A 116 -11.01 0.20 5.33
N PHE A 117 -10.96 -0.59 4.25
CA PHE A 117 -12.13 -0.83 3.40
C PHE A 117 -13.31 -1.44 4.17
N GLN A 118 -13.05 -2.47 4.98
CA GLN A 118 -14.07 -3.18 5.74
C GLN A 118 -14.69 -2.30 6.84
N ASN A 119 -13.85 -1.66 7.66
CA ASN A 119 -14.28 -0.99 8.88
C ASN A 119 -14.57 0.51 8.69
N GLY A 120 -14.22 1.09 7.54
CA GLY A 120 -14.26 2.53 7.33
C GLY A 120 -12.99 3.22 7.84
N HIS A 121 -13.04 4.54 7.95
CA HIS A 121 -11.87 5.34 8.35
C HIS A 121 -11.34 4.92 9.73
N PRO A 122 -10.09 4.46 9.84
CA PRO A 122 -9.51 4.14 11.13
C PRO A 122 -9.23 5.42 11.94
N VAL A 123 -9.12 5.28 13.25
CA VAL A 123 -8.72 6.38 14.16
C VAL A 123 -7.20 6.61 14.09
N SER A 124 -6.44 5.54 13.87
CA SER A 124 -4.99 5.57 13.68
C SER A 124 -4.63 5.19 12.25
N PHE A 125 -3.74 5.97 11.63
CA PHE A 125 -3.30 5.73 10.26
C PHE A 125 -1.82 5.36 10.24
N TRP A 126 -1.47 4.29 9.54
CA TRP A 126 -0.08 3.96 9.26
C TRP A 126 0.46 4.88 8.16
N VAL A 127 0.96 6.05 8.54
CA VAL A 127 1.37 7.11 7.59
C VAL A 127 2.46 6.64 6.63
N SER A 128 3.48 5.93 7.11
CA SER A 128 4.54 5.37 6.26
C SER A 128 4.07 4.19 5.40
N GLY A 129 2.84 3.71 5.64
CA GLY A 129 2.06 2.78 4.82
C GLY A 129 1.56 3.38 3.51
N LEU A 130 1.48 4.72 3.38
CA LEU A 130 0.97 5.41 2.20
C LEU A 130 2.07 5.66 1.17
N PHE A 131 1.73 5.67 -0.12
CA PHE A 131 2.61 6.15 -1.18
C PHE A 131 2.75 7.68 -1.15
N PHE A 132 1.66 8.41 -0.88
CA PHE A 132 1.62 9.87 -0.89
C PHE A 132 1.06 10.44 0.44
N PRO A 133 1.82 10.37 1.55
CA PRO A 133 1.39 10.92 2.84
C PRO A 133 0.95 12.39 2.79
N GLN A 134 1.61 13.21 1.97
CA GLN A 134 1.28 14.63 1.82
C GLN A 134 -0.16 14.86 1.30
N ALA A 135 -0.61 14.03 0.35
CA ALA A 135 -1.98 14.11 -0.16
C ALA A 135 -2.99 13.74 0.93
N PHE A 136 -2.66 12.76 1.78
CA PHE A 136 -3.47 12.38 2.92
C PHE A 136 -3.59 13.52 3.95
N PHE A 137 -2.47 14.13 4.37
CA PHE A 137 -2.50 15.26 5.31
C PHE A 137 -3.27 16.46 4.75
N THR A 138 -3.13 16.73 3.45
CA THR A 138 -3.92 17.78 2.79
C THR A 138 -5.42 17.46 2.82
N ALA A 139 -5.80 16.20 2.58
CA ALA A 139 -7.20 15.77 2.65
C ALA A 139 -7.76 15.92 4.09
N VAL A 140 -6.99 15.53 5.10
CA VAL A 140 -7.37 15.71 6.52
C VAL A 140 -7.59 17.20 6.84
N MET A 141 -6.65 18.07 6.46
CA MET A 141 -6.80 19.52 6.64
C MET A 141 -8.04 20.07 5.91
N GLN A 142 -8.29 19.62 4.68
CA GLN A 142 -9.49 20.02 3.93
C GLN A 142 -10.77 19.61 4.65
N ASN A 143 -10.84 18.40 5.19
CA ASN A 143 -12.02 17.92 5.90
C ASN A 143 -12.23 18.70 7.20
N TYR A 144 -11.16 18.97 7.95
CA TYR A 144 -11.22 19.83 9.13
C TYR A 144 -11.67 21.27 8.80
N ALA A 145 -11.06 21.89 7.78
CA ALA A 145 -11.38 23.23 7.30
C ALA A 145 -12.85 23.36 6.92
N ARG A 146 -13.38 22.39 6.17
CA ARG A 146 -14.78 22.38 5.71
C ARG A 146 -15.75 22.20 6.88
N ALA A 147 -15.45 21.29 7.82
CA ALA A 147 -16.28 21.07 9.00
C ALA A 147 -16.41 22.33 9.86
N HIS A 148 -15.31 23.08 10.02
CA HIS A 148 -15.25 24.29 10.86
C HIS A 148 -15.46 25.60 10.07
N LYS A 149 -15.63 25.53 8.75
CA LYS A 149 -15.76 26.68 7.82
C LYS A 149 -14.57 27.66 7.90
N TYR A 150 -13.37 27.14 8.11
CA TYR A 150 -12.13 27.90 8.01
C TYR A 150 -11.53 27.81 6.61
N ALA A 151 -10.74 28.81 6.24
CA ALA A 151 -9.90 28.73 5.06
C ALA A 151 -8.68 27.84 5.37
N ILE A 152 -8.30 26.97 4.43
CA ILE A 152 -7.25 25.95 4.64
C ILE A 152 -5.88 26.57 4.94
N ASP A 153 -5.60 27.77 4.44
CA ASP A 153 -4.38 28.54 4.67
C ASP A 153 -4.21 29.00 6.13
N ARG A 154 -5.26 28.91 6.95
CA ARG A 154 -5.24 29.26 8.38
C ARG A 154 -5.12 28.05 9.30
N ILE A 155 -4.97 26.85 8.75
CA ILE A 155 -4.92 25.59 9.50
C ILE A 155 -3.53 25.00 9.32
N ASP A 156 -2.98 24.48 10.41
CA ASP A 156 -1.74 23.72 10.42
C ASP A 156 -1.83 22.59 11.46
N PHE A 157 -0.91 21.64 11.39
CA PHE A 157 -0.81 20.56 12.35
C PHE A 157 -0.01 20.99 13.58
N ASP A 158 -0.56 20.74 14.77
CA ASP A 158 0.23 20.67 15.99
C ASP A 158 0.69 19.22 16.21
N VAL A 159 1.92 19.03 16.69
CA VAL A 159 2.56 17.71 16.79
C VAL A 159 3.01 17.46 18.21
N HIS A 160 2.50 16.38 18.79
CA HIS A 160 2.91 15.91 20.11
C HIS A 160 3.52 14.52 20.01
N VAL A 161 4.76 14.39 20.49
CA VAL A 161 5.42 13.08 20.62
C VAL A 161 4.95 12.41 21.91
N ARG A 162 4.54 11.15 21.81
CA ARG A 162 3.94 10.36 22.89
C ARG A 162 4.67 9.01 22.98
N ASP A 163 5.08 8.64 24.19
CA ASP A 163 5.75 7.35 24.47
C ASP A 163 4.79 6.32 25.09
N ASP A 164 3.59 6.75 25.48
CA ASP A 164 2.57 5.97 26.19
C ASP A 164 1.56 5.27 25.28
N CYS A 165 1.64 5.49 23.96
CA CYS A 165 0.71 4.93 23.00
C CYS A 165 1.14 3.54 22.52
N LYS A 166 0.18 2.64 22.30
CA LYS A 166 0.45 1.36 21.62
C LYS A 166 0.78 1.61 20.14
N LEU A 167 1.70 0.82 19.61
CA LEU A 167 2.12 0.91 18.20
C LEU A 167 0.98 0.62 17.20
N ASP A 168 -0.01 -0.17 17.60
CA ASP A 168 -1.19 -0.46 16.79
C ASP A 168 -2.28 0.63 16.87
N GLY A 169 -2.09 1.65 17.72
CA GLY A 169 -3.04 2.72 17.97
C GLY A 169 -4.38 2.24 18.53
N SER A 170 -4.46 1.02 19.07
CA SER A 170 -5.69 0.43 19.60
C SER A 170 -6.21 1.10 20.87
N ASP A 171 -5.35 1.87 21.53
CA ASP A 171 -5.62 2.68 22.70
C ASP A 171 -6.05 4.12 22.36
N LEU A 172 -6.02 4.50 21.08
CA LEU A 172 -6.42 5.81 20.62
C LEU A 172 -7.93 5.87 20.41
N VAL A 173 -8.52 6.99 20.84
CA VAL A 173 -9.92 7.34 20.60
C VAL A 173 -9.93 8.65 19.83
N GLU A 174 -10.90 8.82 18.94
CA GLU A 174 -11.06 10.07 18.19
C GLU A 174 -11.24 11.24 19.18
N ALA A 175 -10.50 12.32 18.96
CA ALA A 175 -10.62 13.52 19.76
C ALA A 175 -12.03 14.13 19.57
N PRO A 176 -12.65 14.67 20.64
CA PRO A 176 -14.01 15.22 20.60
C PRO A 176 -14.17 16.42 19.67
#